data_AF-A0A821LFT8-F1
#
_entry.id   AF-A0A821LFT8-F1
#
_cell.length_a   1.000
_cell.length_b   1.000
_cell.length_c   1.000
_cell.angle_alpha   90.00
_cell.angle_beta   90.00
_cell.angle_gamma   90.00
#
_symmetry.space_group_name_H-M   'P 1'
#
loop_
_entity.id
_entity.type
_entity.pdbx_description
1 polymer ?
#
loop_
_entity_poly.entity_id
_entity_poly.type
_entity_poly.pdbx_seq_one_letter_code
_entity_poly.pdbx_strand_id
1 'polypeptide(L)'
;MAEQTKTTNVHWPDTSLPENELVLELNALRDGLTSETATKLCSQLGCGYLICFVKSDTFHYAKAMSAYIHLLISIAKIVDRPTFLEPYPKGCGGCASIQFFCMVSLHPELAKDVFDLFRVLLNDDEGEIVTKDEVLAMGTMMRRQYKRRENPFPYMGNCLDFTKELRGMTDKLRDLIMNEEFGLAMEKNRTKCISFLKQYFIGTNALELNKFLATL
;
A
#
# COMPACT_ATOMS: atom_id res chain seq x y z
N MET A 1 -19.83 -36.81 11.18
CA MET A 1 -19.83 -35.68 12.14
C MET A 1 -19.51 -34.44 11.33
N ALA A 2 -20.45 -33.50 11.21
CA ALA A 2 -20.20 -32.26 10.50
C ALA A 2 -19.22 -31.41 11.33
N GLU A 3 -18.02 -31.18 10.78
CA GLU A 3 -17.13 -30.14 11.29
C GLU A 3 -17.89 -28.82 11.22
N GLN A 4 -18.34 -28.32 12.37
CA GLN A 4 -18.71 -26.92 12.50
C GLN A 4 -17.44 -26.12 12.23
N THR A 5 -17.35 -25.59 11.00
CA THR A 5 -16.37 -24.56 10.65
C THR A 5 -16.62 -23.41 11.61
N LYS A 6 -15.85 -23.37 12.70
CA LYS A 6 -15.77 -22.22 13.60
C LYS A 6 -15.32 -21.08 12.71
N THR A 7 -16.25 -20.26 12.26
CA THR A 7 -15.95 -19.02 11.55
C THR A 7 -15.26 -18.14 12.58
N THR A 8 -13.93 -18.17 12.59
CA THR A 8 -13.14 -17.27 13.41
C THR A 8 -13.54 -15.87 12.96
N ASN A 9 -14.14 -15.13 13.89
CA ASN A 9 -14.56 -13.78 13.66
C ASN A 9 -13.27 -12.93 13.60
N VAL A 10 -12.71 -12.79 12.40
CA VAL A 10 -11.53 -11.95 12.13
C VAL A 10 -11.98 -10.52 11.89
N HIS A 11 -11.31 -9.57 12.53
CA HIS A 11 -11.56 -8.14 12.46
C HIS A 11 -10.25 -7.36 12.50
N TRP A 12 -10.27 -6.13 12.01
CA TRP A 12 -9.22 -5.16 12.32
C TRP A 12 -9.19 -4.86 13.84
N PRO A 13 -8.00 -4.70 14.45
CA PRO A 13 -7.86 -4.36 15.86
C PRO A 13 -8.59 -3.07 16.25
N ASP A 14 -8.93 -2.91 17.53
CA ASP A 14 -9.49 -1.64 18.01
C ASP A 14 -8.38 -0.57 18.10
N THR A 15 -8.53 0.51 17.32
CA THR A 15 -7.59 1.63 17.29
C THR A 15 -7.58 2.49 18.57
N SER A 16 -8.51 2.25 19.50
CA SER A 16 -8.54 2.89 20.82
C SER A 16 -7.56 2.24 21.82
N LEU A 17 -7.01 1.06 21.49
CA LEU A 17 -6.06 0.36 22.33
C LEU A 17 -4.73 1.12 22.48
N PRO A 18 -4.02 0.96 23.62
CA PRO A 18 -2.63 1.38 23.75
C PRO A 18 -1.73 0.80 22.64
N GLU A 19 -0.70 1.54 22.21
CA GLU A 19 0.17 1.15 21.09
C GLU A 19 0.74 -0.27 21.23
N ASN A 20 1.17 -0.64 22.44
CA ASN A 20 1.73 -1.96 22.72
C ASN A 20 0.70 -3.09 22.52
N GLU A 21 -0.55 -2.86 22.92
CA GLU A 21 -1.63 -3.84 22.73
C GLU A 21 -2.01 -3.93 21.25
N LEU A 22 -2.09 -2.79 20.58
CA LEU A 22 -2.34 -2.72 19.14
C LEU A 22 -1.27 -3.46 18.32
N VAL A 23 0.01 -3.30 18.68
CA VAL A 23 1.13 -4.04 18.07
C VAL A 23 0.99 -5.55 18.30
N LEU A 24 0.59 -5.98 19.48
CA LEU A 24 0.37 -7.40 19.79
C LEU A 24 -0.77 -7.98 18.94
N GLU A 25 -1.90 -7.28 18.83
CA GLU A 25 -3.03 -7.72 18.02
C GLU A 25 -2.70 -7.80 16.52
N LEU A 26 -2.01 -6.78 15.98
CA LEU A 26 -1.57 -6.77 14.58
C LEU A 26 -0.60 -7.93 14.27
N ASN A 27 0.34 -8.21 15.17
CA ASN A 27 1.25 -9.34 15.02
C ASN A 27 0.52 -10.68 15.13
N ALA A 28 -0.42 -10.83 16.08
CA ALA A 28 -1.21 -12.04 16.20
C ALA A 28 -2.06 -12.32 14.95
N LEU A 29 -2.66 -11.28 14.35
CA LEU A 29 -3.36 -11.39 13.07
C LEU A 29 -2.43 -11.81 11.94
N ARG A 30 -1.23 -11.24 11.86
CA ARG A 30 -0.22 -11.60 10.86
C ARG A 30 0.22 -13.05 11.00
N ASP A 31 0.47 -13.49 12.22
CA ASP A 31 1.01 -14.82 12.50
C ASP A 31 -0.07 -15.92 12.32
N GLY A 32 -1.35 -15.56 12.46
CA GLY A 32 -2.50 -16.43 12.19
C GLY A 32 -3.10 -16.29 10.78
N LEU A 33 -2.44 -15.57 9.87
CA LEU A 33 -3.01 -15.19 8.59
C LEU A 33 -3.14 -16.39 7.63
N THR A 34 -4.36 -16.64 7.17
CA THR A 34 -4.69 -17.56 6.07
C THR A 34 -5.28 -16.78 4.89
N SER A 35 -5.34 -17.39 3.70
CA SER A 35 -6.00 -16.77 2.53
C SER A 35 -7.43 -16.32 2.82
N GLU A 36 -8.23 -17.15 3.50
CA GLU A 36 -9.60 -16.80 3.88
C GLU A 36 -9.65 -15.57 4.79
N THR A 37 -8.81 -15.55 5.83
CA THR A 37 -8.77 -14.43 6.78
C THR A 37 -8.23 -13.15 6.15
N ALA A 38 -7.27 -13.26 5.23
CA ALA A 38 -6.70 -12.13 4.50
C ALA A 38 -7.73 -11.49 3.56
N THR A 39 -8.45 -12.29 2.75
CA THR A 39 -9.55 -11.80 1.91
C THR A 39 -10.65 -11.17 2.76
N LYS A 40 -10.97 -11.77 3.93
CA LYS A 40 -11.94 -11.20 4.86
C LYS A 40 -11.49 -9.85 5.44
N LEU A 41 -10.21 -9.68 5.76
CA LEU A 41 -9.66 -8.40 6.22
C LEU A 41 -9.70 -7.32 5.11
N CYS A 42 -9.46 -7.69 3.85
CA CYS A 42 -9.55 -6.76 2.73
C CYS A 42 -10.98 -6.27 2.46
N SER A 43 -11.96 -7.17 2.59
CA SER A 43 -13.39 -6.82 2.39
C SER A 43 -13.99 -6.00 3.55
N GLN A 44 -13.38 -6.05 4.73
CA GLN A 44 -13.73 -5.20 5.87
C GLN A 44 -12.99 -3.88 5.74
N LEU A 45 -13.70 -2.73 5.76
CA LEU A 45 -13.21 -1.34 5.72
C LEU A 45 -11.72 -1.12 6.13
N GLY A 46 -10.77 -1.61 5.32
CA GLY A 46 -9.38 -1.76 5.76
C GLY A 46 -8.61 -0.45 5.67
N CYS A 47 -9.12 0.47 4.87
CA CYS A 47 -8.71 1.86 4.83
C CYS A 47 -9.36 2.67 5.97
N GLY A 48 -10.60 2.33 6.34
CA GLY A 48 -11.27 2.90 7.51
C GLY A 48 -10.49 2.71 8.81
N TYR A 49 -9.73 1.61 8.92
CA TYR A 49 -8.85 1.34 10.06
C TYR A 49 -7.89 2.51 10.36
N LEU A 50 -7.26 3.09 9.32
CA LEU A 50 -6.31 4.17 9.54
C LEU A 50 -6.95 5.54 9.74
N ILE A 51 -8.17 5.72 9.21
CA ILE A 51 -8.98 6.92 9.47
C ILE A 51 -9.25 7.07 10.97
N CYS A 52 -9.33 5.96 11.71
CA CYS A 52 -9.53 5.99 13.16
C CYS A 52 -8.32 6.56 13.92
N PHE A 53 -7.09 6.47 13.41
CA PHE A 53 -5.93 7.17 14.02
C PHE A 53 -5.99 8.68 13.79
N VAL A 54 -6.61 9.14 12.70
CA VAL A 54 -6.80 10.58 12.43
C VAL A 54 -7.91 11.17 13.29
N LYS A 55 -8.97 10.40 13.57
CA LYS A 55 -10.16 10.86 14.31
C LYS A 55 -9.92 10.96 15.83
N SER A 56 -8.92 10.28 16.35
CA SER A 56 -8.57 10.23 17.77
C SER A 56 -7.47 11.20 18.18
N ASP A 57 -7.04 12.11 17.29
CA ASP A 57 -5.91 13.04 17.49
C ASP A 57 -4.56 12.35 17.84
N THR A 58 -4.45 11.02 17.69
CA THR A 58 -3.29 10.21 18.06
C THR A 58 -2.42 9.90 16.84
N PHE A 59 -1.60 10.86 16.43
CA PHE A 59 -0.68 10.68 15.29
C PHE A 59 0.62 9.93 15.63
N HIS A 60 0.73 9.26 16.78
CA HIS A 60 2.03 8.94 17.39
C HIS A 60 2.48 7.46 17.33
N TYR A 61 1.75 6.58 16.64
CA TYR A 61 2.02 5.14 16.73
C TYR A 61 2.91 4.58 15.63
N ALA A 62 4.18 5.00 15.57
CA ALA A 62 5.13 4.50 14.57
C ALA A 62 5.28 2.96 14.65
N LYS A 63 5.26 2.36 15.85
CA LYS A 63 5.42 0.90 15.99
C LYS A 63 4.17 0.16 15.53
N ALA A 64 2.98 0.66 15.85
CA ALA A 64 1.75 0.06 15.35
C ALA A 64 1.63 0.20 13.83
N MET A 65 2.08 1.33 13.25
CA MET A 65 2.13 1.49 11.80
C MET A 65 3.10 0.53 11.13
N SER A 66 4.28 0.31 11.72
CA SER A 66 5.22 -0.72 11.25
C SER A 66 4.57 -2.11 11.27
N ALA A 67 3.94 -2.50 12.38
CA ALA A 67 3.23 -3.78 12.50
C ALA A 67 2.09 -3.90 11.48
N TYR A 68 1.35 -2.82 11.24
CA TYR A 68 0.30 -2.75 10.22
C TYR A 68 0.87 -2.94 8.81
N ILE A 69 1.97 -2.26 8.46
CA ILE A 69 2.62 -2.43 7.16
C ILE A 69 3.11 -3.86 6.98
N HIS A 70 3.67 -4.50 8.02
CA HIS A 70 4.10 -5.89 7.96
C HIS A 70 2.93 -6.87 7.80
N LEU A 71 1.78 -6.60 8.42
CA LEU A 71 0.55 -7.35 8.16
C LEU A 71 0.11 -7.19 6.70
N LEU A 72 0.12 -5.98 6.16
CA LEU A 72 -0.20 -5.74 4.74
C LEU A 72 0.76 -6.44 3.78
N ILE A 73 2.06 -6.50 4.09
CA ILE A 73 3.05 -7.27 3.34
C ILE A 73 2.65 -8.76 3.30
N SER A 74 2.25 -9.33 4.43
CA SER A 74 1.80 -10.72 4.48
C SER A 74 0.50 -10.93 3.69
N ILE A 75 -0.46 -10.01 3.77
CA ILE A 75 -1.69 -10.06 2.98
C ILE A 75 -1.37 -10.01 1.48
N ALA A 76 -0.54 -9.06 1.03
CA ALA A 76 -0.18 -8.88 -0.38
C ALA A 76 0.54 -10.08 -1.00
N LYS A 77 1.16 -10.95 -0.19
CA LYS A 77 1.76 -12.22 -0.64
C LYS A 77 0.77 -13.36 -0.80
N ILE A 78 -0.42 -13.24 -0.22
CA ILE A 78 -1.40 -14.33 -0.11
C ILE A 78 -2.62 -14.08 -0.99
N VAL A 79 -3.06 -12.83 -1.12
CA VAL A 79 -4.23 -12.45 -1.93
C VAL A 79 -3.79 -11.78 -3.24
N ASP A 80 -4.65 -11.86 -4.25
CA ASP A 80 -4.44 -11.12 -5.50
C ASP A 80 -4.47 -9.60 -5.30
N ARG A 81 -3.91 -8.86 -6.26
CA ARG A 81 -3.80 -7.39 -6.17
C ARG A 81 -5.17 -6.69 -6.13
N PRO A 82 -6.19 -7.08 -6.94
CA PRO A 82 -7.53 -6.52 -6.82
C PRO A 82 -8.10 -6.66 -5.41
N THR A 83 -8.01 -7.84 -4.80
CA THR A 83 -8.46 -8.11 -3.43
C THR A 83 -7.69 -7.26 -2.43
N PHE A 84 -6.36 -7.16 -2.55
CA PHE A 84 -5.56 -6.28 -1.70
C PHE A 84 -6.02 -4.82 -1.78
N LEU A 85 -6.48 -4.37 -2.94
CA LEU A 85 -6.87 -2.99 -3.19
C LEU A 85 -8.32 -2.66 -2.80
N GLU A 86 -9.19 -3.66 -2.59
CA GLU A 86 -10.60 -3.46 -2.20
C GLU A 86 -10.83 -2.46 -1.06
N PRO A 87 -10.00 -2.43 0.01
CA PRO A 87 -10.12 -1.44 1.07
C PRO A 87 -10.06 0.02 0.57
N TYR A 88 -9.28 0.29 -0.48
CA TYR A 88 -8.93 1.64 -0.90
C TYR A 88 -10.02 2.26 -1.78
N PRO A 89 -10.21 3.59 -1.75
CA PRO A 89 -11.24 4.25 -2.56
C PRO A 89 -11.17 3.82 -4.03
N LYS A 90 -12.25 3.18 -4.51
CA LYS A 90 -12.38 2.63 -5.88
C LYS A 90 -11.37 1.52 -6.24
N GLY A 91 -10.79 0.82 -5.26
CA GLY A 91 -9.76 -0.18 -5.54
C GLY A 91 -8.47 0.43 -6.10
N CYS A 92 -8.17 1.68 -5.77
CA CYS A 92 -7.14 2.46 -6.46
C CYS A 92 -5.75 2.31 -5.81
N GLY A 93 -4.78 1.74 -6.54
CA GLY A 93 -3.37 1.65 -6.11
C GLY A 93 -2.70 3.02 -5.87
N GLY A 94 -3.20 4.10 -6.48
CA GLY A 94 -2.74 5.46 -6.22
C GLY A 94 -3.16 5.98 -4.85
N CYS A 95 -4.39 5.67 -4.43
CA CYS A 95 -4.86 5.98 -3.07
C CYS A 95 -4.05 5.21 -2.02
N ALA A 96 -3.75 3.93 -2.29
CA ALA A 96 -2.87 3.12 -1.44
C ALA A 96 -1.47 3.74 -1.33
N SER A 97 -0.86 4.09 -2.46
CA SER A 97 0.47 4.71 -2.50
C SER A 97 0.52 6.03 -1.70
N ILE A 98 -0.50 6.89 -1.87
CA ILE A 98 -0.63 8.15 -1.13
C ILE A 98 -0.68 7.91 0.39
N GLN A 99 -1.45 6.93 0.84
CA GLN A 99 -1.51 6.57 2.26
C GLN A 99 -0.11 6.25 2.81
N PHE A 100 0.65 5.40 2.12
CA PHE A 100 1.99 5.01 2.58
C PHE A 100 2.98 6.16 2.54
N PHE A 101 2.95 7.01 1.50
CA PHE A 101 3.80 8.20 1.48
C PHE A 101 3.40 9.22 2.56
N CYS A 102 2.11 9.35 2.88
CA CYS A 102 1.67 10.16 4.03
C CYS A 102 2.18 9.59 5.36
N MET A 103 2.19 8.26 5.53
CA MET A 103 2.81 7.62 6.71
C MET A 103 4.28 7.97 6.81
N VAL A 104 5.05 7.81 5.73
CA VAL A 104 6.50 8.14 5.71
C VAL A 104 6.74 9.64 5.93
N SER A 105 5.86 10.51 5.45
CA SER A 105 5.94 11.95 5.70
C SER A 105 5.82 12.29 7.19
N LEU A 106 5.04 11.53 7.94
CA LEU A 106 4.80 11.73 9.37
C LEU A 106 5.80 10.96 10.24
N HIS A 107 6.25 9.80 9.76
CA HIS A 107 7.17 8.87 10.42
C HIS A 107 8.25 8.41 9.42
N PRO A 108 9.30 9.22 9.18
CA PRO A 108 10.35 8.92 8.20
C PRO A 108 11.07 7.57 8.43
N GLU A 109 11.11 7.09 9.68
CA GLU A 109 11.65 5.79 10.05
C GLU A 109 10.93 4.62 9.36
N LEU A 110 9.67 4.79 8.97
CA LEU A 110 8.87 3.77 8.29
C LEU A 110 9.21 3.62 6.79
N ALA A 111 10.11 4.45 6.25
CA ALA A 111 10.48 4.40 4.84
C ALA A 111 10.95 3.00 4.40
N LYS A 112 11.63 2.25 5.29
CA LYS A 112 12.05 0.88 4.98
C LYS A 112 10.84 -0.07 4.87
N ASP A 113 9.91 -0.02 5.82
CA ASP A 113 8.74 -0.92 5.82
C ASP A 113 7.84 -0.65 4.61
N VAL A 114 7.64 0.62 4.26
CA VAL A 114 6.89 1.01 3.06
C VAL A 114 7.60 0.59 1.78
N PHE A 115 8.92 0.73 1.72
CA PHE A 115 9.72 0.22 0.60
C PHE A 115 9.56 -1.30 0.45
N ASP A 116 9.64 -2.06 1.54
CA ASP A 116 9.45 -3.52 1.51
C ASP A 116 8.03 -3.90 1.02
N LEU A 117 7.01 -3.11 1.37
CA LEU A 117 5.65 -3.29 0.83
C LEU A 117 5.58 -3.03 -0.67
N PHE A 118 6.17 -1.93 -1.17
CA PHE A 118 6.17 -1.66 -2.61
C PHE A 118 6.91 -2.73 -3.40
N ARG A 119 8.01 -3.26 -2.87
CA ARG A 119 8.72 -4.39 -3.48
C ARG A 119 7.81 -5.60 -3.70
N VAL A 120 7.00 -5.95 -2.69
CA VAL A 120 6.03 -7.04 -2.79
C VAL A 120 4.94 -6.72 -3.80
N LEU A 121 4.33 -5.53 -3.73
CA LEU A 121 3.24 -5.15 -4.63
C LEU A 121 3.66 -5.09 -6.10
N LEU A 122 4.91 -4.71 -6.36
CA LEU A 122 5.48 -4.56 -7.70
C LEU A 122 6.25 -5.80 -8.21
N ASN A 123 6.31 -6.88 -7.42
CA ASN A 123 7.18 -8.03 -7.70
C ASN A 123 8.64 -7.60 -8.01
N ASP A 124 9.18 -6.68 -7.22
CA ASP A 124 10.52 -6.08 -7.41
C ASP A 124 11.47 -6.42 -6.26
N ASP A 125 12.04 -7.62 -6.32
CA ASP A 125 12.92 -8.14 -5.28
C ASP A 125 14.30 -7.46 -5.17
N GLU A 126 14.64 -6.56 -6.08
CA GLU A 126 15.91 -5.82 -6.03
C GLU A 126 15.70 -4.33 -5.76
N GLY A 127 14.46 -3.84 -5.77
CA GLY A 127 14.14 -2.43 -5.54
C GLY A 127 14.62 -1.51 -6.66
N GLU A 128 14.56 -1.98 -7.92
CA GLU A 128 14.98 -1.22 -9.10
C GLU A 128 13.88 -0.32 -9.69
N ILE A 129 12.62 -0.55 -9.33
CA ILE A 129 11.48 0.28 -9.78
C ILE A 129 11.28 1.47 -8.85
N VAL A 130 11.30 1.20 -7.54
CA VAL A 130 11.21 2.22 -6.49
C VAL A 130 12.24 1.86 -5.43
N THR A 131 13.14 2.78 -5.14
CA THR A 131 14.15 2.65 -4.10
C THR A 131 13.64 3.19 -2.76
N LYS A 132 14.28 2.79 -1.65
CA LYS A 132 13.98 3.33 -0.32
C LYS A 132 14.15 4.85 -0.24
N ASP A 133 15.19 5.39 -0.88
CA ASP A 133 15.45 6.84 -0.87
C ASP A 133 14.38 7.61 -1.64
N GLU A 134 13.85 7.03 -2.72
CA GLU A 134 12.71 7.60 -3.43
C GLU A 134 11.42 7.56 -2.60
N VAL A 135 11.17 6.49 -1.84
CA VAL A 135 10.05 6.44 -0.88
C VAL A 135 10.15 7.57 0.15
N LEU A 136 11.35 7.78 0.71
CA LEU A 136 11.60 8.85 1.68
C LEU A 136 11.42 10.25 1.05
N ALA A 137 11.94 10.44 -0.17
CA ALA A 137 11.79 11.68 -0.92
C ALA A 137 10.32 11.96 -1.26
N MET A 138 9.57 10.95 -1.71
CA MET A 138 8.14 11.06 -1.99
C MET A 138 7.36 11.39 -0.72
N GLY A 139 7.62 10.72 0.39
CA GLY A 139 7.03 11.07 1.69
C GLY A 139 7.28 12.53 2.06
N THR A 140 8.52 13.01 1.93
CA THR A 140 8.86 14.42 2.19
C THR A 140 8.10 15.40 1.28
N MET A 141 7.85 15.02 0.03
CA MET A 141 7.10 15.83 -0.93
C MET A 141 5.59 15.90 -0.60
N MET A 142 5.00 14.83 -0.05
CA MET A 142 3.56 14.74 0.20
C MET A 142 3.02 15.94 0.99
N ARG A 143 3.66 16.29 2.11
CA ARG A 143 3.22 17.40 2.96
C ARG A 143 3.24 18.74 2.22
N ARG A 144 4.23 18.97 1.35
CA ARG A 144 4.38 20.23 0.59
C ARG A 144 3.28 20.39 -0.47
N GLN A 145 2.81 19.26 -1.01
CA GLN A 145 1.84 19.22 -2.10
C GLN A 145 0.39 19.06 -1.62
N TYR A 146 0.17 18.96 -0.30
CA TYR A 146 -1.16 18.90 0.30
C TYR A 146 -1.88 20.26 0.22
N LYS A 147 -3.05 20.27 -0.40
CA LYS A 147 -3.78 21.53 -0.67
C LYS A 147 -4.45 22.12 0.56
N ARG A 148 -4.93 21.28 1.49
CA ARG A 148 -5.78 21.72 2.61
C ARG A 148 -4.94 22.09 3.82
N ARG A 149 -4.30 23.26 3.78
CA ARG A 149 -3.37 23.70 4.85
C ARG A 149 -4.01 23.79 6.25
N GLU A 150 -5.32 24.01 6.32
CA GLU A 150 -6.07 24.16 7.58
C GLU A 150 -6.62 22.83 8.14
N ASN A 151 -6.48 21.72 7.43
CA ASN A 151 -6.95 20.40 7.90
C ASN A 151 -5.78 19.52 8.40
N PRO A 152 -6.04 18.60 9.34
CA PRO A 152 -5.05 17.61 9.76
C PRO A 152 -4.51 16.85 8.55
N PHE A 153 -3.19 16.65 8.50
CA PHE A 153 -2.59 15.89 7.40
C PHE A 153 -3.05 14.44 7.47
N PRO A 154 -3.75 13.91 6.46
CA PRO A 154 -4.42 12.63 6.62
C PRO A 154 -3.47 11.48 6.33
N TYR A 155 -3.57 10.40 7.13
CA TYR A 155 -3.07 9.07 6.73
C TYR A 155 -3.80 8.52 5.51
N MET A 156 -4.95 9.10 5.16
CA MET A 156 -5.73 8.75 3.99
C MET A 156 -6.20 9.99 3.24
N GLY A 157 -5.42 10.41 2.26
CA GLY A 157 -5.84 11.44 1.31
C GLY A 157 -6.59 10.84 0.12
N ASN A 158 -7.53 11.60 -0.43
CA ASN A 158 -7.96 11.36 -1.81
C ASN A 158 -6.88 11.95 -2.73
N CYS A 159 -6.58 11.34 -3.88
CA CYS A 159 -5.66 11.90 -4.88
C CYS A 159 -5.99 13.36 -5.25
N LEU A 160 -7.26 13.77 -5.09
CA LEU A 160 -7.73 15.14 -5.30
C LEU A 160 -7.22 16.15 -4.26
N ASP A 161 -6.76 15.71 -3.10
CA ASP A 161 -6.23 16.57 -2.03
C ASP A 161 -4.80 17.06 -2.31
N PHE A 162 -4.17 16.58 -3.39
CA PHE A 162 -2.79 16.89 -3.77
C PHE A 162 -2.70 17.62 -5.14
N THR A 163 -1.58 18.31 -5.39
CA THR A 163 -1.32 19.01 -6.67
C THR A 163 -1.25 18.04 -7.86
N LYS A 164 -1.26 18.56 -9.10
CA LYS A 164 -1.24 17.72 -10.31
C LYS A 164 0.09 17.00 -10.55
N GLU A 165 1.21 17.58 -10.13
CA GLU A 165 2.55 17.01 -10.32
C GLU A 165 2.73 15.70 -9.55
N LEU A 166 2.35 15.69 -8.28
CA LEU A 166 2.38 14.49 -7.43
C LEU A 166 1.43 13.39 -7.96
N ARG A 167 0.29 13.79 -8.53
CA ARG A 167 -0.67 12.87 -9.14
C ARG A 167 -0.08 12.07 -10.28
N GLY A 168 0.73 12.68 -11.15
CA GLY A 168 1.34 12.00 -12.29
C GLY A 168 2.24 10.82 -11.89
N MET A 169 3.02 10.98 -10.81
CA MET A 169 3.87 9.90 -10.28
C MET A 169 3.04 8.80 -9.61
N THR A 170 2.06 9.17 -8.80
CA THR A 170 1.16 8.20 -8.14
C THR A 170 0.27 7.45 -9.13
N ASP A 171 -0.06 8.06 -10.27
CA ASP A 171 -0.82 7.43 -11.35
C ASP A 171 0.00 6.34 -12.04
N LYS A 172 1.30 6.56 -12.25
CA LYS A 172 2.21 5.54 -12.80
C LYS A 172 2.37 4.35 -11.84
N LEU A 173 2.55 4.62 -10.55
CA LEU A 173 2.59 3.55 -9.54
C LEU A 173 1.25 2.82 -9.43
N ARG A 174 0.13 3.54 -9.48
CA ARG A 174 -1.21 2.95 -9.57
C ARG A 174 -1.30 1.98 -10.74
N ASP A 175 -0.89 2.39 -11.92
CA ASP A 175 -1.02 1.58 -13.14
C ASP A 175 -0.22 0.29 -13.03
N LEU A 176 0.94 0.30 -12.38
CA LEU A 176 1.74 -0.91 -12.13
C LEU A 176 1.09 -1.82 -11.07
N ILE A 177 0.67 -1.24 -9.94
CA ILE A 177 0.03 -2.00 -8.84
C ILE A 177 -1.30 -2.62 -9.29
N MET A 178 -2.05 -1.94 -10.17
CA MET A 178 -3.33 -2.45 -10.67
C MET A 178 -3.20 -3.47 -11.80
N ASN A 179 -2.01 -3.69 -12.36
CA ASN A 179 -1.82 -4.54 -13.52
C ASN A 179 -1.32 -5.93 -13.10
N GLU A 180 -2.19 -6.94 -13.16
CA GLU A 180 -1.82 -8.32 -12.83
C GLU A 180 -0.81 -8.91 -13.83
N GLU A 181 -1.00 -8.62 -15.13
CA GLU A 181 -0.09 -9.06 -16.20
C GLU A 181 1.33 -8.55 -15.97
N PHE A 182 1.49 -7.35 -15.39
CA PHE A 182 2.78 -6.80 -15.01
C PHE A 182 3.50 -7.70 -13.98
N GLY A 183 2.78 -8.28 -13.02
CA GLY A 183 3.37 -9.18 -12.02
C GLY A 183 3.92 -10.46 -12.66
N LEU A 184 3.13 -11.08 -13.52
CA LEU A 184 3.51 -12.27 -14.27
C LEU A 184 4.66 -11.97 -15.25
N ALA A 185 4.65 -10.80 -15.87
CA ALA A 185 5.69 -10.32 -16.76
C ALA A 185 7.04 -10.12 -16.04
N MET A 186 7.02 -9.55 -14.82
CA MET A 186 8.21 -9.39 -13.98
C MET A 186 8.86 -10.74 -13.66
N GLU A 187 8.07 -11.77 -13.37
CA GLU A 187 8.56 -13.13 -13.15
C GLU A 187 9.15 -13.77 -14.41
N LYS A 188 8.55 -13.51 -15.58
CA LYS A 188 8.96 -14.08 -16.87
C LYS A 188 10.21 -13.43 -17.47
N ASN A 189 10.29 -12.10 -17.46
CA ASN A 189 11.38 -11.35 -18.11
C ASN A 189 11.67 -10.01 -17.42
N ARG A 190 12.16 -10.10 -16.18
CA ARG A 190 12.51 -8.95 -15.33
C ARG A 190 13.34 -7.89 -16.04
N THR A 191 14.45 -8.26 -16.67
CA THR A 191 15.37 -7.32 -17.33
C THR A 191 14.67 -6.46 -18.39
N LYS A 192 13.80 -7.08 -19.20
CA LYS A 192 13.04 -6.37 -20.24
C LYS A 192 12.01 -5.43 -19.60
N CYS A 193 11.32 -5.87 -18.53
CA CYS A 193 10.37 -5.03 -17.78
C CYS A 193 11.05 -3.80 -17.16
N ILE A 194 12.16 -3.98 -16.45
CA ILE A 194 12.90 -2.86 -15.83
C ILE A 194 13.41 -1.86 -16.88
N SER A 195 13.90 -2.36 -18.03
CA SER A 195 14.34 -1.50 -19.14
C SER A 195 13.20 -0.63 -19.69
N PHE A 196 12.01 -1.23 -19.87
CA PHE A 196 10.81 -0.47 -20.27
C PHE A 196 10.39 0.53 -19.20
N LEU A 197 10.39 0.16 -17.92
CA LEU A 197 9.96 1.03 -16.84
C LEU A 197 10.81 2.30 -16.73
N LYS A 198 12.13 2.19 -16.92
CA LYS A 198 13.02 3.36 -16.98
C LYS A 198 12.56 4.37 -18.04
N GLN A 199 12.00 3.92 -19.16
CA GLN A 199 11.41 4.78 -20.18
C GLN A 199 9.99 5.23 -19.80
N TYR A 200 9.21 4.35 -19.16
CA TYR A 200 7.84 4.62 -18.75
C TYR A 200 7.74 5.80 -17.78
N PHE A 201 8.66 5.85 -16.80
CA PHE A 201 8.72 6.97 -15.86
C PHE A 201 9.14 8.30 -16.51
N ILE A 202 9.81 8.29 -17.66
CA ILE A 202 10.28 9.50 -18.38
C ILE A 202 9.17 10.16 -19.22
N GLY A 203 8.13 9.45 -19.66
CA GLY A 203 7.07 10.14 -20.43
C GLY A 203 5.99 9.34 -21.14
N THR A 204 5.90 8.02 -20.94
CA THR A 204 4.84 7.23 -21.60
C THR A 204 3.57 7.13 -20.73
N ASN A 205 2.48 6.66 -21.33
CA ASN A 205 1.16 6.53 -20.69
C ASN A 205 0.78 5.05 -20.50
N ALA A 206 -0.32 4.79 -19.79
CA ALA A 206 -0.82 3.44 -19.48
C ALA A 206 -1.06 2.55 -20.73
N LEU A 207 -1.46 3.12 -21.87
CA LEU A 207 -1.69 2.36 -23.10
C LEU A 207 -0.40 1.71 -23.61
N GLU A 208 0.74 2.40 -23.48
CA GLU A 208 2.05 1.88 -23.87
C GLU A 208 2.51 0.73 -22.95
N LEU A 209 2.15 0.76 -21.66
CA LEU A 209 2.40 -0.36 -20.73
C LEU A 209 1.67 -1.62 -21.20
N ASN A 210 0.37 -1.53 -21.52
CA ASN A 210 -0.41 -2.68 -21.97
C ASN A 210 0.09 -3.24 -23.30
N LYS A 211 0.46 -2.38 -24.25
CA LYS A 211 1.08 -2.81 -25.52
C LYS A 211 2.37 -3.58 -25.26
N PHE A 212 3.22 -3.08 -24.36
CA PHE A 212 4.49 -3.74 -24.01
C PHE A 212 4.26 -5.13 -23.41
N LEU A 213 3.35 -5.25 -22.44
CA LEU A 213 3.05 -6.53 -21.78
C LEU A 213 2.54 -7.60 -22.77
N ALA A 214 1.75 -7.19 -23.77
CA ALA A 214 1.31 -8.09 -24.84
C ALA A 214 2.46 -8.62 -25.73
N THR A 215 3.67 -8.06 -25.64
CA THR A 215 4.87 -8.52 -26.38
C THR A 215 5.79 -9.45 -25.58
N LEU A 216 5.44 -9.79 -24.34
CA LEU A 216 6.26 -10.60 -23.43
C LEU A 216 5.88 -12.07 -23.49
#